data_AF-A0A358J1H8-F1
#
_entry.id   AF-A0A358J1H8-F1
#
_cell.length_a   1.000
_cell.length_b   1.000
_cell.length_c   1.000
_cell.angle_alpha   90.00
_cell.angle_beta   90.00
_cell.angle_gamma   90.00
#
_symmetry.space_group_name_H-M   'P 1'
#
loop_
_entity.id
_entity.type
_entity.pdbx_description
1 polymer ?
#
loop_
_entity_poly.entity_id
_entity_poly.type
_entity_poly.pdbx_seq_one_letter_code
_entity_poly.pdbx_strand_id
1 'polypeptide(L)' 'NSQFFLMRQPYPALEKRYTIWGRVVSGLDVVRALKFSPNPDGIVTDPDRMTRVRVAGDLAQGERPSVRV' A
#
# COMPACT_ATOMS: atom_id res chain seq x y z
N ASN A 1 6.80 9.16 -12.91
CA ASN A 1 6.44 7.76 -12.63
C ASN A 1 6.52 7.57 -11.13
N SER A 2 5.37 7.40 -10.45
CA SER A 2 5.28 7.41 -8.98
C SER A 2 4.16 6.50 -8.46
N GLN A 3 3.63 5.65 -9.35
CA GLN A 3 2.55 4.73 -9.03
C GLN A 3 3.13 3.45 -8.45
N PHE A 4 2.46 2.90 -7.45
CA PHE A 4 2.75 1.60 -6.88
C PHE A 4 1.44 0.89 -6.54
N PHE A 5 1.53 -0.41 -6.30
CA PHE A 5 0.39 -1.24 -5.94
C PHE A 5 0.56 -1.77 -4.52
N LEU A 6 -0.56 -1.92 -3.82
CA LEU A 6 -0.64 -2.66 -2.58
C LEU A 6 -1.35 -3.99 -2.85
N MET A 7 -0.66 -5.09 -2.56
CA MET A 7 -1.21 -6.42 -2.81
C MET A 7 -2.29 -6.76 -1.76
N ARG A 8 -3.54 -6.90 -2.21
CA ARG A 8 -4.67 -7.32 -1.34
C ARG A 8 -4.62 -8.82 -1.02
N GLN A 9 -4.12 -9.61 -1.97
CA GLN A 9 -3.95 -11.06 -1.93
C GLN A 9 -2.69 -11.47 -2.71
N PRO A 10 -2.15 -12.68 -2.51
CA PRO A 10 -1.08 -13.21 -3.34
C PRO A 10 -1.48 -13.22 -4.82
N TYR A 11 -0.61 -12.73 -5.69
CA TYR A 11 -0.86 -12.73 -7.13
C TYR A 11 0.43 -13.06 -7.90
N PRO A 12 0.79 -14.35 -8.00
CA PRO A 12 2.07 -14.79 -8.56
C PRO A 12 2.33 -14.37 -10.01
N ALA A 13 1.28 -14.01 -10.76
CA ALA A 13 1.40 -13.55 -12.15
C ALA A 13 2.21 -12.24 -12.29
N LEU A 14 2.35 -11.44 -11.24
CA LEU A 14 3.14 -10.20 -11.25
C LEU A 14 4.62 -10.42 -10.91
N GLU A 15 4.97 -11.60 -10.41
CA GLU A 15 6.34 -11.94 -10.04
C GLU A 15 7.26 -11.81 -11.26
N LYS A 16 8.44 -11.22 -11.05
CA LYS A 16 9.43 -10.91 -12.11
C LYS A 16 8.96 -9.93 -13.20
N ARG A 17 7.72 -9.44 -13.14
CA ARG A 17 7.17 -8.39 -14.02
C ARG A 17 7.15 -7.02 -13.36
N TYR A 18 7.13 -6.99 -12.03
CA TYR A 18 7.15 -5.80 -11.21
C TYR A 18 8.23 -5.89 -10.14
N THR A 19 8.78 -4.73 -9.75
CA THR A 19 9.76 -4.65 -8.67
C THR A 19 9.05 -4.60 -7.33
N ILE A 20 9.24 -5.66 -6.53
CA ILE A 20 8.84 -5.69 -5.13
C ILE A 20 9.88 -4.93 -4.32
N TRP A 21 9.44 -3.94 -3.53
CA TRP A 21 10.33 -3.08 -2.73
C TRP A 21 9.97 -3.03 -1.24
N GLY A 22 8.86 -3.63 -0.83
CA GLY A 22 8.41 -3.59 0.57
C GLY A 22 7.23 -4.50 0.84
N ARG A 23 6.80 -4.54 2.11
CA ARG A 23 5.61 -5.27 2.55
C ARG A 23 4.87 -4.51 3.63
N VAL A 24 3.57 -4.77 3.74
CA VAL A 24 2.73 -4.25 4.83
C VAL A 24 3.07 -5.00 6.11
N VAL A 25 3.52 -4.26 7.13
CA VAL A 25 3.86 -4.80 8.47
C VAL A 25 2.71 -4.64 9.48
N SER A 26 1.78 -3.73 9.22
CA SER A 26 0.58 -3.46 10.01
C SER A 26 -0.50 -2.86 9.11
N GLY A 27 -1.79 -3.13 9.39
CA GLY A 27 -2.91 -2.58 8.62
C GLY A 27 -3.24 -3.28 7.30
N LEU A 28 -2.92 -4.58 7.15
CA LEU A 28 -3.26 -5.33 5.92
C LEU A 28 -4.77 -5.43 5.68
N ASP A 29 -5.56 -5.46 6.75
CA ASP A 29 -7.02 -5.35 6.73
C ASP A 29 -7.50 -4.04 6.09
N VAL A 30 -6.87 -2.91 6.44
CA VAL A 30 -7.15 -1.60 5.83
C VAL A 30 -6.86 -1.63 4.32
N VAL A 31 -5.73 -2.20 3.91
CA VAL A 31 -5.39 -2.38 2.48
C VAL A 31 -6.45 -3.22 1.75
N ARG A 32 -6.96 -4.27 2.40
CA ARG A 32 -8.00 -5.13 1.82
C ARG A 32 -9.35 -4.44 1.69
N ALA A 33 -9.63 -3.49 2.58
CA ALA A 33 -10.87 -2.71 2.64
C ALA A 33 -10.92 -1.52 1.66
N LEU A 34 -9.79 -1.14 1.03
CA LEU A 34 -9.77 -0.07 0.02
C LEU A 34 -10.81 -0.34 -1.08
N LYS A 35 -11.54 0.72 -1.46
CA LYS A 35 -12.53 0.69 -2.54
C LYS A 35 -11.89 0.14 -3.81
N PHE A 36 -12.60 -0.75 -4.48
CA PHE A 36 -12.15 -1.37 -5.72
C PHE A 36 -13.27 -1.41 -6.76
N SER A 37 -12.88 -1.45 -8.03
CA SER A 37 -13.78 -1.66 -9.15
C SER A 37 -13.73 -3.12 -9.58
N PRO A 38 -14.85 -3.73 -9.99
CA PRO A 38 -14.85 -5.03 -10.64
C PRO A 38 -14.22 -4.98 -12.05
N ASN A 39 -14.11 -3.79 -12.64
CA ASN A 39 -13.47 -3.61 -13.94
C ASN A 39 -11.94 -3.64 -13.79
N PRO A 40 -11.22 -4.33 -14.68
CA PRO A 40 -9.77 -4.45 -14.64
C PRO A 40 -9.04 -3.25 -15.31
N ASP A 41 -9.67 -2.08 -15.36
CA ASP A 41 -9.12 -0.86 -15.99
C ASP A 41 -8.34 0.03 -15.01
N GLY A 42 -8.37 -0.29 -13.71
CA GLY A 42 -7.71 0.49 -12.66
C GLY A 42 -8.45 1.76 -12.25
N ILE A 43 -9.69 1.96 -12.74
CA ILE A 43 -10.51 3.13 -12.42
C ILE A 43 -11.51 2.75 -11.34
N VAL A 44 -11.52 3.50 -10.25
CA VAL A 44 -12.45 3.33 -9.12
C VAL A 44 -13.29 4.60 -8.98
N THR A 45 -14.60 4.45 -8.80
CA THR A 45 -15.49 5.58 -8.52
C THR A 45 -15.32 6.03 -7.08
N ASP A 46 -15.11 7.33 -6.86
CA ASP A 46 -14.82 7.91 -5.53
C ASP A 46 -13.72 7.14 -4.75
N PRO A 47 -12.48 7.09 -5.28
CA PRO A 47 -11.41 6.29 -4.68
C PRO A 47 -11.00 6.83 -3.31
N ASP A 48 -10.58 5.93 -2.42
CA ASP A 48 -9.96 6.31 -1.16
C ASP A 48 -8.67 7.09 -1.41
N ARG A 49 -8.36 8.02 -0.50
CA ARG A 49 -7.24 8.95 -0.64
C ARG A 49 -6.22 8.74 0.47
N MET A 50 -4.95 8.71 0.08
CA MET A 50 -3.84 8.87 1.02
C MET A 50 -3.79 10.33 1.48
N THR A 51 -4.40 10.65 2.63
CA THR A 51 -4.46 12.01 3.17
C THR A 51 -3.13 12.47 3.79
N ARG A 52 -2.31 11.53 4.24
CA ARG A 52 -0.98 11.79 4.83
C ARG A 52 -0.06 10.61 4.56
N VAL A 53 1.14 10.88 4.06
CA VAL A 53 2.20 9.89 3.85
C VAL A 53 3.48 10.45 4.47
N ARG A 54 4.18 9.63 5.26
CA ARG A 54 5.43 10.02 5.93
C ARG A 54 6.39 8.86 6.01
N VAL A 55 7.68 9.16 5.90
CA VAL A 55 8.75 8.22 6.18
C VAL A 55 9.07 8.30 7.67
N ALA A 56 9.10 7.15 8.36
CA ALA A 56 9.32 7.13 9.81
C ALA A 56 10.65 7.79 10.24
N GLY A 57 11.68 7.71 9.40
CA GLY A 57 12.97 8.38 9.63
C GLY A 57 12.88 9.91 9.70
N ASP A 58 11.91 10.51 9.01
CA ASP A 58 11.72 11.97 8.94
C ASP A 58 10.87 12.52 10.09
N LEU A 59 10.29 11.65 10.92
CA LEU A 59 9.50 12.05 12.09
C LEU A 59 10.39 12.45 13.26
N ALA A 60 9.90 13.37 14.10
CA ALA A 60 10.50 13.66 15.39
C ALA A 60 10.55 12.39 16.24
N GLN A 61 11.61 12.24 17.07
CA GLN A 61 11.88 10.99 17.79
C GLN A 61 10.69 10.47 18.60
N GLY A 62 9.94 11.37 19.27
CA GLY A 62 8.76 11.00 20.06
C GLY A 62 7.54 10.56 19.25
N GLU A 63 7.53 10.79 17.94
CA GLU A 63 6.42 10.41 17.02
C GLU A 63 6.74 9.16 16.20
N ARG A 64 7.96 8.61 16.29
CA ARG A 64 8.38 7.48 15.46
C ARG A 64 7.68 6.19 15.90
N PRO A 65 6.96 5.49 15.00
CA PRO A 65 6.40 4.20 15.33
C PRO A 65 7.51 3.16 15.50
N SER A 66 7.35 2.25 16.46
CA SER A 66 8.21 1.09 16.64
C SER A 66 7.55 -0.15 16.01
N VAL A 67 8.31 -0.90 15.21
CA VAL A 67 7.86 -2.14 14.58
C VAL A 67 8.96 -3.19 14.72
N ARG A 68 8.59 -4.42 15.08
CA ARG A 68 9.46 -5.60 15.08
C ARG A 68 8.84 -6.67 14.19
N VAL A 69 9.68 -7.42 13.48
CA VAL A 69 9.30 -8.45 12.50
C VAL A 69 9.90 -9.76 12.95
#